data_AF-A0A7R9SNU9-F1
#
_entry.id   AF-A0A7R9SNU9-F1
#
_cell.length_a   1.000
_cell.length_b   1.000
_cell.length_c   1.000
_cell.angle_alpha   90.00
_cell.angle_beta   90.00
_cell.angle_gamma   90.00
#
_symmetry.space_group_name_H-M   'P 1'
#
loop_
_entity.id
_entity.type
_entity.pdbx_description
1 polymer ?
#
loop_
_entity_poly.entity_id
_entity_poly.type
_entity_poly.pdbx_seq_one_letter_code
_entity_poly.pdbx_strand_id
1 'polypeptide(L)'
;GAVSETYGSSVSEDLKRKLLFPCLDRMICELERRFSGVNEDGIQACSPTSGHFLSDPHLTALALHYHIEPKSEEVIVGKNFLNCESGT
;
A
#
# COMPACT_ATOMS: atom_id res chain seq x y z
N GLY A 1 -31.46 6.53 43.10
CA GLY A 1 -31.31 6.16 41.68
C GLY A 1 -29.94 6.60 41.23
N ALA A 2 -29.07 5.66 40.89
CA ALA A 2 -27.76 5.93 40.33
C ALA A 2 -27.38 4.74 39.44
N VAL A 3 -27.82 4.79 38.18
CA VAL A 3 -27.21 4.04 37.09
C VAL A 3 -26.74 5.11 36.12
N SER A 4 -25.49 5.48 36.29
CA SER A 4 -24.71 6.18 35.28
C SER A 4 -23.28 5.71 35.51
N GLU A 5 -22.56 5.50 34.41
CA GLU A 5 -21.16 5.10 34.35
C GLU A 5 -20.89 3.59 34.49
N THR A 6 -21.25 2.82 33.46
CA THR A 6 -20.54 1.58 33.11
C THR A 6 -20.77 1.13 31.66
N TYR A 7 -21.83 1.60 31.00
CA TYR A 7 -22.21 1.17 29.64
C TYR A 7 -21.30 1.68 28.52
N GLY A 8 -20.55 2.77 28.71
CA GLY A 8 -19.72 3.35 27.65
C GLY A 8 -18.44 2.56 27.35
N SER A 9 -17.87 1.91 28.38
CA SER A 9 -16.61 1.17 28.24
C SER A 9 -16.82 -0.21 27.60
N SER A 10 -17.87 -0.92 27.96
CA SER A 10 -18.18 -2.24 27.39
C SER A 10 -18.61 -2.17 25.93
N VAL A 11 -19.45 -1.19 25.56
CA VAL A 11 -19.90 -0.99 24.18
C VAL A 11 -18.75 -0.55 23.28
N SER A 12 -17.83 0.29 23.77
CA SER A 12 -16.62 0.69 23.05
C SER A 12 -15.66 -0.48 22.84
N GLU A 13 -15.45 -1.32 23.87
CA GLU A 13 -14.62 -2.52 23.74
C GLU A 13 -15.25 -3.58 22.83
N ASP A 14 -16.57 -3.75 22.90
CA ASP A 14 -17.32 -4.63 21.99
C ASP A 14 -17.22 -4.16 20.55
N LEU A 15 -17.36 -2.86 20.28
CA LEU A 15 -17.21 -2.30 18.94
C LEU A 15 -15.79 -2.54 18.40
N LYS A 16 -14.76 -2.33 19.23
CA LYS A 16 -13.38 -2.59 18.83
C LYS A 16 -13.16 -4.06 18.49
N ARG A 17 -13.58 -4.97 19.37
CA ARG A 17 -13.31 -6.41 19.25
C ARG A 17 -14.16 -7.09 18.18
N LYS A 18 -15.41 -6.68 18.01
CA LYS A 18 -16.37 -7.32 17.10
C LYS A 18 -16.37 -6.70 15.71
N LEU A 19 -15.93 -5.45 15.56
CA LEU A 19 -15.95 -4.76 14.28
C LEU A 19 -14.58 -4.21 13.87
N LEU A 20 -13.97 -3.35 14.68
CA LEU A 20 -12.75 -2.63 14.27
C LEU A 20 -11.58 -3.58 14.02
N PHE A 21 -11.21 -4.41 14.99
CA PHE A 21 -10.08 -5.32 14.85
C PHE A 21 -10.29 -6.35 13.74
N PRO A 22 -11.46 -7.02 13.62
CA PRO A 22 -11.72 -7.88 12.46
C PRO A 22 -11.67 -7.14 11.12
N CYS A 23 -12.02 -5.85 11.07
CA CYS A 23 -11.91 -5.05 9.86
C CYS A 23 -10.44 -4.77 9.51
N LEU A 24 -9.64 -4.35 10.49
CA LEU A 24 -8.20 -4.12 10.33
C LEU A 24 -7.47 -5.40 9.94
N ASP A 25 -7.79 -6.52 10.58
CA ASP A 25 -7.21 -7.83 10.28
C ASP A 25 -7.49 -8.23 8.83
N ARG A 26 -8.75 -8.08 8.36
CA ARG A 26 -9.10 -8.29 6.95
C ARG A 26 -8.35 -7.36 6.00
N MET A 27 -8.17 -6.10 6.36
CA MET A 27 -7.41 -5.14 5.55
C MET A 27 -5.93 -5.56 5.46
N ILE A 28 -5.32 -5.93 6.58
CA ILE A 28 -3.93 -6.38 6.66
C ILE A 28 -3.76 -7.67 5.86
N CYS A 29 -4.64 -8.66 6.05
CA CYS A 29 -4.59 -9.90 5.28
C CYS A 29 -4.78 -9.68 3.78
N GLU A 30 -5.63 -8.74 3.35
CA GLU A 30 -5.79 -8.45 1.93
C GLU A 30 -4.58 -7.69 1.35
N LEU A 31 -3.96 -6.82 2.15
CA LEU A 31 -2.69 -6.19 1.81
C LEU A 31 -1.59 -7.25 1.68
N GLU A 32 -1.44 -8.14 2.65
CA GLU A 32 -0.52 -9.27 2.56
C GLU A 32 -0.87 -10.17 1.37
N ARG A 33 -2.12 -10.54 1.15
CA ARG A 33 -2.49 -11.41 0.01
C ARG A 33 -2.15 -10.77 -1.35
N ARG A 34 -2.36 -9.45 -1.49
CA ARG A 34 -2.08 -8.73 -2.74
C ARG A 34 -0.61 -8.39 -2.92
N PHE A 35 0.14 -8.18 -1.83
CA PHE A 35 1.50 -7.65 -1.88
C PHE A 35 2.56 -8.60 -1.30
N SER A 36 2.20 -9.76 -0.76
CA SER A 36 3.13 -10.71 -0.11
C SER A 36 4.17 -11.32 -1.04
N GLY A 37 3.90 -11.35 -2.35
CA GLY A 37 4.89 -11.78 -3.35
C GLY A 37 5.61 -10.62 -4.03
N VAL A 38 5.25 -9.37 -3.71
CA VAL A 38 5.99 -8.17 -4.10
C VAL A 38 6.99 -7.91 -2.97
N ASN A 39 8.28 -8.11 -3.22
CA ASN A 39 9.31 -7.60 -2.30
C ASN A 39 9.07 -6.09 -2.09
N GLU A 40 9.45 -5.52 -0.94
CA GLU A 40 9.24 -4.09 -0.69
C GLU A 40 9.75 -3.23 -1.87
N ASP A 41 10.82 -3.69 -2.51
CA ASP A 41 11.47 -3.07 -3.66
C ASP A 41 10.54 -2.83 -4.86
N GLY A 42 9.59 -3.72 -5.14
CA GLY A 42 8.59 -3.53 -6.20
C GLY A 42 7.62 -2.41 -5.89
N ILE A 43 7.19 -2.29 -4.63
CA ILE A 43 6.32 -1.19 -4.17
C ILE A 43 7.10 0.12 -4.14
N GLN A 44 8.36 0.07 -3.71
CA GLN A 44 9.28 1.19 -3.70
C GLN A 44 9.44 1.80 -5.11
N ALA A 45 9.43 0.98 -6.16
CA ALA A 45 9.51 1.48 -7.54
C ALA A 45 8.29 2.29 -8.01
N CYS A 46 7.17 2.21 -7.30
CA CYS A 46 5.98 3.03 -7.53
C CYS A 46 5.92 4.28 -6.62
N SER A 47 6.86 4.43 -5.68
CA SER A 47 6.88 5.53 -4.73
C SER A 47 7.85 6.64 -5.16
N PRO A 48 7.39 7.88 -5.41
CA PRO A 48 8.25 8.99 -5.85
C PRO A 48 9.30 9.41 -4.82
N THR A 49 9.15 9.02 -3.56
CA THR A 49 10.14 9.31 -2.50
C THR A 49 11.19 8.20 -2.36
N SER A 50 11.07 7.11 -3.13
CA SER A 50 12.01 6.00 -3.05
C SER A 50 13.23 6.22 -3.93
N GLY A 51 14.41 5.75 -3.47
CA GLY A 51 15.60 5.65 -4.32
C GLY A 51 15.45 4.65 -5.48
N HIS A 52 14.42 3.80 -5.45
CA HIS A 52 14.11 2.83 -6.50
C HIS A 52 12.97 3.29 -7.43
N PHE A 53 12.49 4.53 -7.30
CA PHE A 53 11.38 5.03 -8.11
C PHE A 53 11.63 4.87 -9.61
N LEU A 54 10.66 4.28 -10.32
CA LEU A 54 10.74 3.95 -11.75
C LEU A 54 11.96 3.09 -12.16
N SER A 55 12.54 2.35 -11.22
CA SER A 55 13.64 1.42 -11.51
C SER A 55 13.15 0.25 -12.37
N ASP A 56 13.76 0.05 -13.54
CA ASP A 56 13.39 -1.00 -14.49
C ASP A 56 13.38 -2.42 -13.88
N PRO A 57 14.40 -2.89 -13.13
CA PRO A 57 14.37 -4.24 -12.55
C PRO A 57 13.21 -4.43 -11.57
N HIS A 58 12.86 -3.41 -10.80
CA HIS A 58 11.80 -3.47 -9.79
C HIS A 58 10.41 -3.39 -10.42
N LEU A 59 10.20 -2.49 -11.39
CA LEU A 59 8.96 -2.42 -12.16
C LEU A 59 8.72 -3.69 -12.97
N THR A 60 9.77 -4.30 -13.52
CA THR A 60 9.66 -5.57 -14.26
C THR A 60 9.27 -6.72 -13.34
N ALA A 61 9.89 -6.82 -12.16
CA ALA A 61 9.51 -7.81 -11.15
C ALA A 61 8.05 -7.65 -10.69
N LEU A 62 7.62 -6.39 -10.48
CA LEU A 62 6.25 -6.06 -10.13
C LEU A 62 5.25 -6.42 -11.24
N ALA A 63 5.56 -6.08 -12.49
CA ALA A 63 4.73 -6.37 -13.64
C ALA A 63 4.56 -7.89 -13.85
N LEU A 64 5.65 -8.65 -13.71
CA LEU A 64 5.62 -10.12 -13.75
C LEU A 64 4.74 -10.71 -12.63
N HIS A 65 4.84 -10.18 -11.41
CA HIS A 65 4.06 -10.65 -10.26
C HIS A 65 2.55 -10.48 -10.47
N TYR A 66 2.13 -9.37 -11.07
CA TYR A 66 0.72 -9.09 -11.34
C TYR A 66 0.24 -9.51 -12.73
N HIS A 67 1.09 -10.19 -13.52
CA HIS A 67 0.80 -10.55 -14.91
C HIS A 67 0.40 -9.33 -15.77
N ILE A 68 1.04 -8.20 -15.53
CA ILE A 68 0.88 -6.96 -16.31
C ILE A 68 1.96 -6.93 -17.38
N GLU A 69 1.62 -6.49 -18.58
CA GLU A 69 2.59 -6.21 -19.62
C GLU A 69 3.15 -4.78 -19.41
N PRO A 70 4.44 -4.62 -19.06
CA PRO A 70 5.02 -3.30 -18.85
C PRO A 70 5.19 -2.60 -20.20
N LYS A 71 4.59 -1.42 -20.34
CA LYS A 71 4.82 -0.56 -21.51
C LYS A 71 6.03 0.31 -21.27
N SER A 72 7.08 0.03 -22.05
CA SER A 72 8.36 0.72 -21.91
C SER A 72 8.23 2.23 -22.15
N GLU A 73 7.32 2.63 -23.03
CA GLU A 73 7.05 4.03 -23.34
C GLU A 73 6.50 4.80 -22.13
N GLU A 74 5.62 4.19 -21.33
CA GLU A 74 5.03 4.82 -20.15
C GLU A 74 6.10 5.06 -19.07
N VAL A 75 7.03 4.11 -18.90
CA VAL A 75 8.17 4.26 -17.96
C VAL A 75 9.14 5.34 -18.43
N ILE A 76 9.44 5.40 -19.73
CA ILE A 76 10.32 6.42 -20.33
C ILE A 76 9.70 7.83 -20.17
N VAL A 77 8.40 7.97 -20.42
CA VAL A 77 7.69 9.24 -20.22
C VAL A 77 7.74 9.66 -18.76
N GLY A 78 7.51 8.74 -17.82
CA GLY A 78 7.62 9.02 -16.39
C GLY A 78 9.01 9.49 -15.98
N LYS A 79 10.07 8.82 -16.44
CA LYS A 79 11.46 9.22 -16.16
C LYS A 79 11.81 10.59 -16.75
N ASN A 80 11.39 10.86 -17.98
CA ASN A 80 11.65 12.14 -18.64
C ASN A 80 10.92 13.30 -17.96
N PHE A 81 9.70 13.08 -17.48
CA PHE A 81 8.95 14.08 -16.72
C PHE A 81 9.72 14.50 -15.45
N LEU A 82 10.24 13.53 -14.69
CA LEU A 82 11.03 13.80 -13.47
C LEU A 82 12.35 14.52 -13.78
N ASN A 83 13.05 14.10 -14.84
CA ASN A 83 14.29 14.74 -15.26
C ASN A 83 14.06 16.20 -15.68
N CYS A 84 12.89 16.53 -16.23
CA CYS A 84 12.48 17.90 -16.53
C CYS A 84 12.24 18.74 -15.27
N GLU A 85 11.75 18.16 -14.16
CA GLU A 85 11.55 18.88 -12.90
C GLU A 85 12.84 19.08 -12.11
N SER A 86 13.83 18.19 -12.23
CA SER A 86 15.15 18.34 -11.59
C SER A 86 16.10 19.33 -12.29
N GLY A 87 15.64 19.96 -13.38
CA GLY A 87 16.39 20.93 -14.17
C GLY A 87 16.04 22.39 -13.84
N THR A 88 16.15 22.80 -12.58
CA THR A 88 16.24 24.22 -12.14
C THR A 88 17.10 24.34 -10.90
#